data_AF-A0A059FTI7-F1
#
_entry.id   AF-A0A059FTI7-F1
#
_cell.length_a   1.000
_cell.length_b   1.000
_cell.length_c   1.000
_cell.angle_alpha   90.00
_cell.angle_beta   90.00
_cell.angle_gamma   90.00
#
_symmetry.space_group_name_H-M   'P 1'
#
loop_
_entity.id
_entity.type
_entity.pdbx_description
1 polymer ?
#
loop_
_entity_poly.entity_id
_entity_poly.type
_entity_poly.pdbx_seq_one_letter_code
_entity_poly.pdbx_strand_id
1 'polypeptide(L)'
;MKNTVKAGLLALTTGSLPFASAAYAEDAPKPAPVAAATTVAATTISYVENADDAATEWNASNPDGIGIAVYMGTETDLTPEQLRVGLTNVANSGGVGNIEFFFEQNDTPANSFALYYQDVYDAPISMGDIIAKTQKATNYLKTDGALFQTASNDYDTLN
;
A
#
# COMPACT_ATOMS: atom_id res chain seq x y z
N MET A 1 -10.82 39.46 5.47
CA MET A 1 -11.35 38.33 4.71
C MET A 1 -11.15 37.08 5.56
N LYS A 2 -12.25 36.48 6.05
CA LYS A 2 -12.24 35.26 6.88
C LYS A 2 -13.30 34.34 6.29
N ASN A 3 -12.90 33.28 5.61
CA ASN A 3 -13.83 32.27 5.12
C ASN A 3 -13.71 31.04 6.00
N THR A 4 -14.71 30.86 6.85
CA THR A 4 -15.00 29.62 7.57
C THR A 4 -15.93 28.79 6.70
N VAL A 5 -15.50 27.62 6.26
CA VAL A 5 -16.39 26.63 5.62
C VAL A 5 -16.71 25.55 6.63
N LYS A 6 -17.98 25.46 7.01
CA LYS A 6 -18.56 24.41 7.86
C LYS A 6 -18.95 23.21 6.98
N ALA A 7 -18.74 22.03 7.56
CA ALA A 7 -19.13 20.73 7.04
C ALA A 7 -20.63 20.62 6.70
N GLY A 8 -20.94 19.86 5.65
CA GLY A 8 -22.30 19.48 5.24
C GLY A 8 -22.34 18.01 4.84
N LEU A 9 -22.86 17.20 5.76
CA LEU A 9 -23.15 15.77 5.62
C LEU A 9 -24.32 15.57 4.63
N LEU A 10 -24.09 14.90 3.50
CA LEU A 10 -25.18 14.49 2.60
C LEU A 10 -25.75 13.14 3.05
N ALA A 11 -26.96 13.20 3.59
CA ALA A 11 -27.83 12.04 3.78
C ALA A 11 -28.50 11.69 2.44
N LEU A 12 -28.29 10.47 1.94
CA LEU A 12 -29.07 9.92 0.83
C LEU A 12 -30.41 9.40 1.35
N THR A 13 -31.48 10.04 0.91
CA THR A 13 -32.86 9.72 1.23
C THR A 13 -33.34 8.50 0.43
N THR A 14 -34.07 7.64 1.12
CA THR A 14 -34.84 6.52 0.58
C THR A 14 -36.00 7.01 -0.29
N GLY A 15 -36.22 6.36 -1.43
CA GLY A 15 -37.35 6.61 -2.32
C GLY A 15 -37.80 5.32 -3.02
N SER A 16 -38.96 4.82 -2.59
CA SER A 16 -39.64 3.56 -2.94
C SER A 16 -40.27 3.57 -4.34
N LEU A 17 -40.52 2.42 -4.99
CA LEU A 17 -41.83 1.74 -5.20
C LEU A 17 -41.76 0.89 -6.51
N PRO A 18 -42.78 0.12 -6.91
CA PRO A 18 -43.55 -0.93 -6.21
C PRO A 18 -43.59 -2.23 -7.06
N PHE A 19 -44.19 -3.33 -6.59
CA PHE A 19 -45.15 -4.20 -7.32
C PHE A 19 -45.48 -5.41 -6.44
N ALA A 20 -46.76 -5.56 -6.14
CA ALA A 20 -47.31 -6.70 -5.43
C ALA A 20 -47.35 -7.94 -6.33
N SER A 21 -47.15 -9.13 -5.76
CA SER A 21 -47.80 -10.36 -6.20
C SER A 21 -47.83 -11.37 -5.06
N ALA A 22 -49.00 -11.97 -4.89
CA ALA A 22 -49.34 -12.92 -3.85
C ALA A 22 -48.70 -14.31 -4.09
N ALA A 23 -48.50 -15.02 -2.97
CA ALA A 23 -48.40 -16.47 -2.77
C ALA A 23 -47.58 -17.30 -3.78
N TYR A 24 -46.63 -18.08 -3.28
CA TYR A 24 -46.45 -19.53 -3.49
C TYR A 24 -45.36 -19.98 -2.50
N ALA A 25 -45.56 -21.11 -1.83
CA ALA A 25 -44.58 -21.70 -0.93
C ALA A 25 -43.52 -22.43 -1.77
N GLU A 26 -42.23 -22.16 -1.57
CA GLU A 26 -41.13 -23.13 -1.71
C GLU A 26 -39.78 -22.44 -1.40
N ASP A 27 -39.00 -23.10 -0.53
CA ASP A 27 -37.57 -22.91 -0.23
C ASP A 27 -37.07 -21.47 0.03
N ALA A 28 -36.86 -21.14 1.30
CA ALA A 28 -36.20 -19.89 1.68
C ALA A 28 -34.73 -19.91 1.19
N PRO A 29 -34.28 -18.96 0.35
CA PRO A 29 -32.87 -18.86 0.02
C PRO A 29 -32.10 -18.52 1.30
N LYS A 30 -31.17 -19.40 1.67
CA LYS A 30 -30.18 -19.13 2.72
C LYS A 30 -29.56 -17.77 2.42
N PRO A 31 -29.60 -16.78 3.34
CA PRO A 31 -28.99 -15.49 3.10
C PRO A 31 -27.52 -15.70 2.76
N ALA A 32 -27.11 -15.24 1.57
CA ALA A 32 -25.70 -15.21 1.19
C ALA A 32 -24.94 -14.45 2.29
N PRO A 33 -23.76 -14.92 2.72
CA PRO A 33 -22.96 -14.16 3.67
C PRO A 33 -22.66 -12.80 3.04
N VAL A 34 -23.26 -11.76 3.60
CA VAL A 34 -22.85 -10.38 3.36
C VAL A 34 -21.39 -10.30 3.77
N ALA A 35 -20.50 -10.27 2.78
CA ALA A 35 -19.08 -10.06 2.99
C ALA A 35 -18.94 -8.80 3.87
N ALA A 36 -18.34 -8.98 5.05
CA ALA A 36 -18.15 -7.89 5.99
C ALA A 36 -17.43 -6.76 5.27
N ALA A 37 -18.08 -5.61 5.13
CA ALA A 37 -17.45 -4.42 4.62
C ALA A 37 -16.34 -4.04 5.61
N THR A 38 -15.09 -4.35 5.24
CA THR A 38 -13.92 -3.91 5.99
C THR A 38 -13.79 -2.42 5.76
N THR A 39 -14.20 -1.63 6.75
CA THR A 39 -13.96 -0.19 6.78
C THR A 39 -12.45 0.03 6.88
N VAL A 40 -11.83 0.43 5.77
CA VAL A 40 -10.42 0.85 5.75
C VAL A 40 -10.37 2.23 6.41
N ALA A 41 -9.59 2.37 7.47
CA ALA A 41 -9.37 3.67 8.10
C ALA A 41 -8.82 4.66 7.07
N ALA A 42 -9.36 5.87 7.01
CA ALA A 42 -8.84 6.92 6.15
C ALA A 42 -7.42 7.26 6.59
N THR A 43 -6.44 6.87 5.78
CA THR A 43 -5.03 7.19 6.01
C THR A 43 -4.76 8.49 5.25
N THR A 44 -4.34 9.55 5.95
CA THR A 44 -3.98 10.81 5.30
C THR A 44 -2.67 10.60 4.56
N ILE A 45 -2.71 10.67 3.22
CA ILE A 45 -1.51 10.63 2.38
C ILE A 45 -0.83 11.99 2.46
N SER A 46 0.46 12.00 2.81
CA SER A 46 1.31 13.19 2.81
C SER A 46 2.26 13.14 1.62
N TYR A 47 2.39 14.27 0.93
CA TYR A 47 3.37 14.46 -0.14
C TYR A 47 4.63 15.12 0.42
N VAL A 48 5.77 14.71 -0.10
CA VAL A 48 7.09 15.28 0.22
C VAL A 48 7.64 16.03 -0.99
N GLU A 49 8.59 16.95 -0.75
CA GLU A 49 9.24 17.72 -1.81
C GLU A 49 10.14 16.84 -2.70
N ASN A 50 10.86 15.89 -2.08
CA ASN A 50 11.70 14.93 -2.77
C ASN A 50 11.47 13.54 -2.17
N ALA A 51 10.86 12.64 -2.94
CA ALA A 51 10.56 11.29 -2.46
C ALA A 51 11.82 10.41 -2.33
N ASP A 52 12.84 10.64 -3.17
CA ASP A 52 14.10 9.88 -3.11
C ASP A 52 14.90 10.19 -1.85
N ASP A 53 15.04 11.48 -1.51
CA ASP A 53 15.76 11.89 -0.31
C ASP A 53 15.08 11.33 0.95
N ALA A 54 13.75 11.43 1.01
CA ALA A 54 12.98 10.92 2.13
C ALA A 54 13.06 9.39 2.25
N ALA A 55 12.98 8.67 1.12
CA ALA A 55 13.10 7.21 1.10
C ALA A 55 14.52 6.75 1.49
N THR A 56 15.55 7.46 1.03
CA THR A 56 16.96 7.19 1.37
C THR A 56 17.20 7.40 2.87
N GLU A 57 16.77 8.55 3.42
CA GLU A 57 16.95 8.88 4.84
C GLU A 57 16.21 7.88 5.74
N TRP A 58 14.98 7.51 5.36
CA TRP A 58 14.22 6.50 6.09
C TRP A 58 14.91 5.13 6.02
N ASN A 59 15.39 4.70 4.85
CA ASN A 59 16.04 3.39 4.70
C ASN A 59 17.33 3.28 5.50
N ALA A 60 18.10 4.37 5.62
CA ALA A 60 19.30 4.41 6.46
C ALA A 60 19.01 4.11 7.94
N SER A 61 17.80 4.41 8.42
CA SER A 61 17.34 4.08 9.78
C SER A 61 16.57 2.75 9.87
N ASN A 62 16.18 2.18 8.74
CA ASN A 62 15.33 0.98 8.63
C ASN A 62 15.95 -0.02 7.63
N PRO A 63 17.11 -0.60 7.93
CA PRO A 63 17.83 -1.47 7.00
C PRO A 63 17.07 -2.75 6.65
N ASP A 64 16.18 -3.21 7.53
CA ASP A 64 15.34 -4.39 7.33
C ASP A 64 14.02 -4.09 6.57
N GLY A 65 13.80 -2.84 6.18
CA GLY A 65 12.60 -2.36 5.51
C GLY A 65 12.79 -1.99 4.05
N ILE A 66 11.67 -1.66 3.39
CA ILE A 66 11.62 -1.16 2.02
C ILE A 66 11.07 0.26 2.03
N GLY A 67 11.89 1.24 1.65
CA GLY A 67 11.45 2.59 1.33
C GLY A 67 11.01 2.67 -0.12
N ILE A 68 9.82 3.23 -0.38
CA ILE A 68 9.28 3.38 -1.74
C ILE A 68 9.08 4.86 -2.05
N ALA A 69 9.88 5.38 -2.97
CA ALA A 69 9.60 6.67 -3.59
C ALA A 69 8.59 6.49 -4.72
N VAL A 70 7.50 7.25 -4.68
CA VAL A 70 6.40 7.20 -5.65
C VAL A 70 6.30 8.55 -6.33
N TYR A 71 6.67 8.61 -7.61
CA TYR A 71 6.57 9.84 -8.39
C TYR A 71 5.19 9.90 -9.04
N MET A 72 4.31 10.67 -8.41
CA MET A 72 2.95 10.90 -8.86
C MET A 72 2.96 11.99 -9.92
N GLY A 73 2.62 11.64 -11.16
CA GLY A 73 2.37 12.61 -12.20
C GLY A 73 0.88 12.86 -12.44
N THR A 74 0.59 13.56 -13.54
CA THR A 74 -0.79 13.85 -13.96
C THR A 74 -1.52 12.65 -14.58
N GLU A 75 -0.83 11.53 -14.81
CA GLU A 75 -1.32 10.34 -15.56
C GLU A 75 -1.29 9.05 -14.72
N THR A 76 -1.76 9.10 -13.48
CA THR A 76 -1.91 7.89 -12.66
C THR A 76 -3.37 7.45 -12.58
N ASP A 77 -3.64 6.23 -13.07
CA ASP A 77 -4.96 5.58 -12.91
C ASP A 77 -5.20 5.09 -11.47
N LEU A 78 -4.15 5.06 -10.64
CA LEU A 78 -4.19 4.61 -9.26
C LEU A 78 -4.00 5.78 -8.30
N THR A 79 -4.84 5.81 -7.28
CA THR A 79 -4.66 6.72 -6.14
C THR A 79 -3.45 6.29 -5.29
N PRO A 80 -2.79 7.23 -4.57
CA PRO A 80 -1.73 6.89 -3.63
C PRO A 80 -2.13 5.80 -2.62
N GLU A 81 -3.37 5.83 -2.15
CA GLU A 81 -3.87 4.85 -1.19
C GLU A 81 -3.97 3.44 -1.80
N GLN A 82 -4.38 3.32 -3.07
CA GLN A 82 -4.40 2.04 -3.77
C GLN A 82 -2.99 1.49 -3.98
N LEU A 83 -2.03 2.36 -4.33
CA LEU A 83 -0.62 1.97 -4.45
C LEU A 83 -0.06 1.48 -3.12
N ARG A 84 -0.28 2.26 -2.05
CA ARG A 84 0.15 1.94 -0.70
C ARG A 84 -0.40 0.59 -0.24
N VAL A 85 -1.71 0.38 -0.37
CA VAL A 85 -2.36 -0.88 0.03
C VAL A 85 -1.88 -2.05 -0.82
N GLY A 86 -1.84 -1.89 -2.15
CA GLY A 86 -1.42 -2.93 -3.07
C GLY A 86 0.01 -3.39 -2.82
N LEU A 87 0.96 -2.45 -2.74
CA LEU A 87 2.38 -2.75 -2.55
C LEU A 87 2.68 -3.22 -1.12
N THR A 88 1.98 -2.70 -0.11
CA THR A 88 2.03 -3.26 1.26
C THR A 88 1.63 -4.73 1.26
N ASN A 89 0.55 -5.09 0.57
CA ASN A 89 0.11 -6.49 0.49
C ASN A 89 1.15 -7.38 -0.22
N VAL A 90 1.78 -6.88 -1.29
CA VAL A 90 2.88 -7.58 -1.97
C VAL A 90 4.06 -7.80 -1.02
N ALA A 91 4.51 -6.75 -0.32
CA ALA A 91 5.61 -6.82 0.63
C ALA A 91 5.32 -7.81 1.79
N ASN A 92 4.12 -7.73 2.35
CA ASN A 92 3.66 -8.62 3.42
C ASN A 92 3.59 -10.09 2.97
N SER A 93 3.13 -10.36 1.74
CA SER A 93 3.17 -11.73 1.18
C SER A 93 4.61 -12.23 1.04
N GLY A 94 5.53 -11.31 0.81
CA GLY A 94 6.98 -11.49 0.83
C GLY A 94 7.59 -11.51 2.23
N GLY A 95 6.81 -11.44 3.31
CA GLY A 95 7.28 -11.50 4.70
C GLY A 95 8.00 -10.24 5.21
N VAL A 96 7.90 -9.13 4.49
CA VAL A 96 8.45 -7.83 4.91
C VAL A 96 7.28 -6.93 5.32
N GLY A 97 7.20 -6.62 6.61
CA GLY A 97 6.17 -5.74 7.17
C GLY A 97 6.62 -4.29 7.36
N ASN A 98 7.93 -4.02 7.34
CA ASN A 98 8.47 -2.68 7.48
C ASN A 98 8.58 -2.02 6.10
N ILE A 99 7.56 -1.26 5.73
CA ILE A 99 7.45 -0.59 4.42
C ILE A 99 6.93 0.83 4.61
N GLU A 100 7.58 1.79 3.97
CA GLU A 100 7.20 3.21 4.04
C GLU A 100 7.12 3.81 2.64
N PHE A 101 6.16 4.72 2.44
CA PHE A 101 5.85 5.30 1.13
C PHE A 101 6.04 6.81 1.16
N PHE A 102 6.79 7.32 0.20
CA PHE A 102 7.07 8.74 0.04
C PHE A 102 6.50 9.17 -1.31
N PHE A 103 5.44 9.98 -1.28
CA PHE A 103 4.76 10.43 -2.48
C PHE A 103 5.28 11.81 -2.87
N GLU A 104 5.74 11.96 -4.10
CA GLU A 104 6.11 13.24 -4.69
C GLU A 104 5.10 13.57 -5.79
N GLN A 105 4.50 14.76 -5.74
CA GLN A 105 3.58 15.22 -6.78
C GLN A 105 4.32 16.09 -7.77
N ASN A 106 4.28 15.68 -9.04
CA ASN A 106 4.84 16.41 -10.17
C ASN A 106 3.73 16.90 -11.10
N ASP A 107 3.93 18.08 -11.70
CA ASP A 107 3.02 18.71 -12.66
C ASP A 107 3.21 18.17 -14.10
N THR A 108 3.81 16.99 -14.25
CA THR A 108 4.07 16.33 -15.54
C THR A 108 3.57 14.88 -15.52
N PRO A 109 3.30 14.26 -16.68
CA PRO A 109 3.02 12.83 -16.77
C PRO A 109 4.15 11.99 -16.16
N ALA A 110 3.83 11.25 -15.10
CA ALA A 110 4.76 10.36 -14.41
C ALA A 110 3.98 9.26 -13.67
N ASN A 111 4.53 8.06 -13.69
CA ASN A 111 4.03 6.89 -12.97
C ASN A 111 5.17 5.91 -12.66
N SER A 112 6.27 6.46 -12.15
CA SER A 112 7.48 5.71 -11.82
C SER A 112 7.64 5.52 -10.32
N PHE A 113 8.53 4.61 -9.97
CA PHE A 113 8.86 4.26 -8.60
C PHE A 113 10.37 4.09 -8.45
N ALA A 114 10.86 4.27 -7.23
CA ALA A 114 12.17 3.79 -6.80
C ALA A 114 12.02 2.98 -5.51
N LEU A 115 12.79 1.90 -5.40
CA LEU A 115 12.87 1.07 -4.20
C LEU A 115 14.24 1.23 -3.53
N TYR A 116 14.21 1.41 -2.21
CA TYR A 116 15.37 1.54 -1.34
C TYR A 116 15.33 0.45 -0.27
N TYR A 117 16.33 -0.42 -0.24
CA TYR A 117 16.44 -1.53 0.72
C TYR A 117 17.87 -2.02 0.86
N GLN A 118 18.40 -2.18 2.09
CA GLN A 118 19.76 -2.67 2.36
C GLN A 118 20.84 -2.17 1.37
N ASP A 119 21.00 -0.84 1.28
CA ASP A 119 21.94 -0.15 0.38
C ASP A 119 21.72 -0.39 -1.13
N VAL A 120 20.62 -1.05 -1.50
CA VAL A 120 20.18 -1.23 -2.89
C VAL A 120 19.24 -0.11 -3.28
N TYR A 121 19.55 0.49 -4.43
CA TYR A 121 18.68 1.39 -5.16
C TYR A 121 18.21 0.72 -6.46
N ASP A 122 16.89 0.55 -6.63
CA ASP A 122 16.29 -0.01 -7.85
C ASP A 122 15.32 1.02 -8.45
N ALA A 123 15.76 1.70 -9.51
CA ALA A 123 14.99 2.71 -10.24
C ALA A 123 15.58 2.98 -11.64
N PRO A 124 14.82 3.61 -12.56
CA PRO A 124 13.38 3.86 -12.48
C PRO A 124 12.59 2.57 -12.69
N ILE A 125 11.49 2.40 -11.95
CA ILE A 125 10.58 1.25 -12.07
C ILE A 125 9.25 1.73 -12.63
N SER A 126 8.72 1.01 -13.62
CA SER A 126 7.40 1.27 -14.19
C SER A 126 6.28 0.65 -13.34
N MET A 127 5.05 1.14 -13.49
CA MET A 127 3.86 0.50 -12.90
C MET A 127 3.72 -0.98 -13.28
N GLY A 128 4.15 -1.39 -14.48
CA GLY A 128 4.10 -2.79 -14.91
C GLY A 128 5.07 -3.70 -14.16
N ASP A 129 6.19 -3.13 -13.69
CA ASP A 129 7.29 -3.89 -13.09
C ASP A 129 7.31 -3.81 -11.55
N ILE A 130 6.63 -2.82 -10.95
CA ILE A 130 6.74 -2.53 -9.51
C ILE A 130 6.40 -3.72 -8.63
N ILE A 131 5.39 -4.52 -8.97
CA ILE A 131 5.03 -5.72 -8.21
C ILE A 131 6.19 -6.73 -8.19
N ALA A 132 6.76 -7.04 -9.35
CA ALA A 132 7.86 -7.99 -9.46
C ALA A 132 9.13 -7.48 -8.75
N LYS A 133 9.37 -6.17 -8.81
CA LYS A 133 10.50 -5.51 -8.14
C LYS A 133 10.33 -5.50 -6.62
N THR A 134 9.14 -5.22 -6.10
CA THR A 134 8.84 -5.34 -4.66
C THR A 134 9.01 -6.79 -4.19
N GLN A 135 8.54 -7.78 -4.95
CA GLN A 135 8.77 -9.19 -4.62
C GLN A 135 10.27 -9.54 -4.58
N LYS A 136 11.05 -9.06 -5.56
CA LYS A 136 12.50 -9.26 -5.57
C LYS A 136 13.17 -8.66 -4.33
N ALA A 137 12.80 -7.43 -3.95
CA ALA A 137 13.31 -6.78 -2.74
C ALA A 137 12.96 -7.58 -1.48
N THR A 138 11.73 -8.08 -1.37
CA THR A 138 11.33 -8.91 -0.21
C THR A 138 12.12 -10.20 -0.11
N ASN A 139 12.41 -10.85 -1.24
CA ASN A 139 13.21 -12.06 -1.28
C ASN A 139 14.67 -11.78 -0.89
N TYR A 140 15.23 -10.64 -1.34
CA TYR A 140 16.57 -10.21 -0.97
C TYR A 140 16.70 -10.03 0.55
N LEU A 141 15.77 -9.30 1.17
CA LEU A 141 15.76 -9.05 2.61
C LEU A 141 15.59 -10.35 3.41
N LYS A 142 14.77 -11.30 2.92
CA LYS A 142 14.65 -12.63 3.53
C LYS A 142 15.95 -13.43 3.46
N THR A 143 16.59 -13.48 2.30
CA THR A 143 17.81 -14.28 2.12
C THR A 143 18.96 -13.72 2.94
N ASP A 144 19.12 -12.40 2.97
CA ASP A 144 20.20 -11.78 3.72
C ASP A 144 19.93 -11.90 5.23
N GLY A 145 18.69 -11.67 5.67
CA GLY A 145 18.27 -11.95 7.05
C GLY A 145 18.51 -13.41 7.49
N ALA A 146 18.37 -14.39 6.58
CA ALA A 146 18.67 -15.79 6.86
C ALA A 146 20.18 -16.08 6.97
N LEU A 147 21.03 -15.37 6.21
CA LEU A 147 22.49 -15.48 6.33
C LEU A 147 22.96 -14.95 7.70
N PHE A 148 22.39 -13.83 8.17
CA PHE A 148 22.69 -13.30 9.51
C PHE A 148 22.18 -14.21 10.65
N GLN A 149 21.00 -14.83 10.50
CA GLN A 149 20.50 -15.77 11.51
C GLN A 149 21.32 -17.06 11.57
N THR A 150 21.77 -17.58 10.43
CA THR A 150 22.64 -18.77 10.40
C THR A 150 23.98 -18.47 11.06
N ALA A 151 24.61 -17.33 10.73
CA ALA A 151 25.85 -16.90 11.36
C ALA A 151 25.69 -16.69 12.88
N SER A 152 24.56 -16.12 13.34
CA SER A 152 24.31 -15.92 14.77
C SER A 152 24.10 -17.23 15.54
N ASN A 153 23.47 -18.24 14.93
CA ASN A 153 23.22 -19.52 15.58
C ASN A 153 24.50 -20.38 15.71
N ASP A 154 25.46 -20.21 14.81
CA ASP A 154 26.75 -20.91 14.87
C ASP A 154 27.65 -20.40 16.00
N TYR A 155 27.43 -19.18 16.50
CA TYR A 155 28.17 -18.64 17.66
C TYR A 155 27.61 -19.07 19.02
N ASP A 156 26.37 -19.55 19.10
CA ASP A 156 25.71 -19.91 20.38
C ASP A 156 25.89 -21.40 20.77
N THR A 157 26.53 -22.20 19.92
CA THR A 157 26.79 -23.63 20.19
C THR A 157 28.23 -23.93 20.63
N LEU A 158 29.03 -22.89 20.90
CA LEU A 158 30.44 -23.01 21.31
C LEU A 158 30.71 -22.70 22.79
N ASN A 159 29.69 -22.69 23.66
CA ASN A 159 29.87 -22.57 25.12
C ASN A 159 29.39 -23.81 25.89
#